data_AF-D1C366-F1
#
_entry.id   AF-D1C366-F1
#
_cell.length_a   1.000
_cell.length_b   1.000
_cell.length_c   1.000
_cell.angle_alpha   90.00
_cell.angle_beta   90.00
_cell.angle_gamma   90.00
#
_symmetry.space_group_name_H-M   'P 1'
#
loop_
_entity.id
_entity.type
_entity.pdbx_description
1 polymer ?
#
loop_
_entity_poly.entity_id
_entity_poly.type
_entity_poly.pdbx_seq_one_letter_code
_entity_poly.pdbx_strand_id
1 'polypeptide(L)' 'MPSLGWQELLLILLIVIIIFGAGKLPEIGGALGRGIKEFRQATRDESEEHDETTTETAAREPAPKDLS' A
#
# COMPACT_ATOMS: atom_id res chain seq x y z
N MET A 1 25.25 -22.88 13.50
CA MET A 1 25.42 -21.94 12.37
C MET A 1 25.06 -20.56 12.88
N PRO A 2 25.88 -19.53 12.67
CA PRO A 2 25.51 -18.17 13.09
C PRO A 2 24.25 -17.76 12.33
N SER A 3 23.13 -17.71 13.04
CA SER A 3 21.89 -17.14 12.56
C SER A 3 22.05 -15.64 12.61
N LEU A 4 22.03 -14.97 11.46
CA LEU A 4 21.86 -13.53 11.38
C LEU A 4 20.58 -13.16 12.14
N GLY A 5 20.75 -12.72 13.38
CA GLY A 5 19.68 -12.33 14.26
C GLY A 5 19.29 -10.88 14.01
N TRP A 6 18.22 -10.46 14.68
CA TRP A 6 17.80 -9.07 14.70
C TRP A 6 18.93 -8.14 15.20
N GLN A 7 19.80 -8.66 16.07
CA GLN A 7 20.95 -7.92 16.63
C GLN A 7 22.00 -7.59 15.57
N GLU A 8 22.42 -8.55 14.75
CA GLU A 8 23.38 -8.28 13.66
C GLU A 8 22.79 -7.32 12.62
N LEU A 9 21.50 -7.47 12.29
CA LEU A 9 20.84 -6.56 11.34
C LEU A 9 20.81 -5.12 11.86
N LEU A 10 20.53 -4.92 13.16
CA LEU A 10 20.61 -3.60 13.81
C LEU A 10 22.03 -3.03 13.77
N LEU A 11 23.05 -3.85 13.99
CA LEU A 11 24.45 -3.40 13.94
C LEU A 11 24.84 -2.94 12.53
N ILE A 12 24.45 -3.69 11.51
CA ILE A 12 24.68 -3.31 10.10
C ILE A 12 23.93 -2.02 9.77
N LEU A 13 22.66 -1.91 10.18
CA LEU A 13 21.85 -0.71 9.98
C LEU A 13 22.50 0.52 10.63
N LEU A 14 23.06 0.37 11.83
CA LEU A 14 23.77 1.45 12.51
C LEU A 14 24.99 1.92 11.72
N ILE A 15 25.80 1.00 11.19
CA ILE A 15 26.96 1.33 10.34
C ILE A 15 26.52 2.08 9.08
N VAL A 16 25.46 1.59 8.42
CA VAL A 16 24.88 2.25 7.24
C VAL A 16 24.42 3.66 7.58
N ILE A 17 23.75 3.86 8.72
CA ILE A 17 23.32 5.19 9.18
C ILE A 17 24.51 6.12 9.45
N ILE A 18 25.64 5.61 9.95
CA ILE A 18 26.84 6.44 10.16
C ILE A 18 27.44 6.88 8.82
N ILE A 19 27.49 6.00 7.82
CA ILE A 19 28.08 6.30 6.51
C ILE A 19 27.18 7.25 5.71
N PHE A 20 25.89 6.95 5.62
CA PHE A 20 24.94 7.69 4.79
C PHE A 20 24.27 8.86 5.54
N GLY A 21 24.27 8.82 6.87
CA GLY A 21 23.56 9.77 7.73
C GLY A 21 22.11 9.35 8.00
N ALA A 22 21.62 9.66 9.21
CA ALA A 22 20.25 9.32 9.65
C ALA A 22 19.14 9.97 8.81
N GLY A 23 19.43 11.04 8.06
CA GLY A 23 18.48 11.71 7.18
C GLY A 23 18.32 11.05 5.81
N LYS A 24 19.33 10.32 5.31
CA LYS A 24 19.30 9.76 3.95
C LYS A 24 18.43 8.51 3.82
N LEU A 25 18.38 7.67 4.86
CA LEU A 25 17.50 6.51 4.89
C LEU A 25 16.00 6.85 4.77
N PRO A 26 15.44 7.77 5.57
CA PRO A 26 14.02 8.14 5.44
C PRO A 26 13.72 8.91 4.14
N GLU A 27 14.67 9.69 3.61
CA GLU A 27 14.54 10.38 2.33
C GLU A 27 14.35 9.37 1.18
N ILE A 28 15.23 8.34 1.11
CA ILE A 28 15.17 7.28 0.12
C ILE A 28 13.95 6.37 0.36
N GLY A 29 13.69 5.99 1.61
CA GLY A 29 12.55 5.17 1.99
C GLY A 29 11.20 5.82 1.67
N GLY A 30 11.07 7.14 1.84
CA GLY A 30 9.88 7.89 1.46
C GLY A 30 9.65 7.95 -0.05
N ALA A 31 10.73 8.09 -0.85
CA ALA A 31 10.65 8.02 -2.30
C ALA A 31 10.26 6.62 -2.80
N LEU A 32 10.94 5.57 -2.29
CA LEU A 32 10.64 4.18 -2.62
C LEU A 32 9.24 3.78 -2.16
N GLY A 33 8.82 4.19 -0.97
CA GLY A 33 7.50 3.87 -0.42
C GLY A 33 6.36 4.46 -1.26
N ARG A 34 6.52 5.68 -1.77
CA ARG A 34 5.56 6.28 -2.72
C ARG A 34 5.51 5.50 -4.04
N GLY A 35 6.69 5.19 -4.62
CA GLY A 35 6.75 4.40 -5.85
C GLY A 35 6.15 3.00 -5.71
N ILE A 36 6.41 2.31 -4.59
CA ILE A 36 5.82 0.99 -4.30
C ILE A 36 4.30 1.12 -4.10
N LYS A 37 3.82 2.18 -3.44
CA LYS A 37 2.39 2.41 -3.23
C LYS A 37 1.66 2.65 -4.55
N GLU A 38 2.21 3.51 -5.40
CA GLU A 38 1.67 3.79 -6.75
C GLU A 38 1.72 2.54 -7.64
N PHE A 39 2.81 1.78 -7.59
CA PHE A 39 2.94 0.51 -8.29
C PHE A 39 1.90 -0.51 -7.83
N ARG A 40 1.72 -0.67 -6.50
CA ARG A 40 0.70 -1.56 -5.94
C ARG A 40 -0.71 -1.15 -6.35
N GLN A 41 -0.98 0.15 -6.42
CA GLN A 41 -2.29 0.67 -6.81
C GLN A 41 -2.56 0.39 -8.29
N ALA A 42 -1.62 0.74 -9.17
CA ALA A 42 -1.75 0.45 -10.61
C ALA A 42 -1.91 -1.05 -10.92
N THR A 43 -1.14 -1.93 -10.26
CA THR A 43 -1.29 -3.38 -10.41
C THR A 43 -2.61 -3.91 -9.83
N ARG A 44 -3.14 -3.24 -8.80
CA ARG A 44 -4.41 -3.61 -8.18
C ARG A 44 -5.60 -3.16 -9.03
N ASP A 45 -5.55 -1.95 -9.61
CA ASP A 45 -6.58 -1.46 -10.54
C ASP A 45 -6.67 -2.35 -11.79
N GLU A 46 -5.55 -2.85 -12.33
CA GLU A 46 -5.55 -3.87 -13.40
C GLU A 46 -6.14 -5.23 -12.95
N SER A 47 -6.13 -5.53 -11.65
CA SER A 47 -6.68 -6.78 -11.10
C SER A 47 -8.15 -6.64 -10.66
N GLU A 48 -8.59 -5.44 -10.29
CA GLU A 48 -9.96 -5.11 -9.82
C GLU A 48 -10.89 -4.64 -10.95
N GLU A 49 -10.41 -4.41 -12.19
CA GLU A 49 -11.28 -4.25 -13.37
C GLU A 49 -12.14 -5.50 -13.67
N HIS A 50 -11.94 -6.62 -12.94
CA HIS A 50 -12.78 -7.81 -13.05
C HIS A 50 -13.85 -7.95 -11.95
N ASP A 51 -13.95 -7.08 -10.93
CA ASP A 51 -14.87 -7.31 -9.80
C ASP A 51 -15.84 -6.14 -9.47
N GLU A 52 -15.62 -4.92 -9.97
CA GLU A 52 -16.40 -3.75 -9.51
C GLU A 52 -17.49 -3.25 -10.48
N THR A 53 -18.26 -4.15 -11.09
CA THR A 53 -19.58 -3.81 -11.67
C THR A 53 -20.68 -4.63 -11.01
N THR A 54 -20.89 -4.44 -9.71
CA THR A 54 -22.17 -4.67 -9.02
C THR A 54 -22.01 -4.01 -7.67
N THR A 55 -22.55 -2.80 -7.48
CA THR A 55 -23.29 -2.33 -6.28
C THR A 55 -23.42 -0.81 -6.35
N GLU A 56 -24.07 -0.26 -7.39
CA GLU A 56 -24.63 1.10 -7.28
C GLU A 56 -25.80 1.30 -8.26
N THR A 57 -26.84 0.46 -8.20
CA THR A 57 -28.16 0.77 -8.80
C THR A 57 -29.24 -0.03 -8.07
N ALA A 58 -29.56 0.35 -6.83
CA ALA A 58 -30.71 -0.19 -6.10
C ALA A 58 -31.08 0.67 -4.87
N ALA A 59 -31.23 2.00 -5.00
CA ALA A 59 -31.74 2.79 -3.86
C ALA A 59 -32.41 4.14 -4.20
N ARG A 60 -32.82 4.40 -5.46
CA ARG A 60 -33.66 5.57 -5.78
C ARG A 60 -34.89 5.15 -6.61
N GLU A 61 -35.99 4.92 -5.88
CA GLU A 61 -37.40 5.30 -6.13
C GLU A 61 -38.04 4.95 -7.52
N PRO A 62 -39.28 4.40 -7.64
CA PRO A 62 -40.46 4.71 -6.83
C PRO A 62 -41.33 3.51 -6.39
N ALA A 63 -41.83 3.56 -5.16
CA ALA A 63 -43.00 2.76 -4.78
C ALA A 63 -44.26 3.43 -5.37
N PRO A 64 -44.94 2.81 -6.35
CA PRO A 64 -46.23 3.31 -6.78
C PRO A 64 -47.22 3.07 -5.64
N LYS A 65 -47.68 4.18 -5.06
CA LYS A 65 -48.99 4.22 -4.42
C LYS A 65 -50.04 4.01 -5.52
N ASP A 66 -51.21 3.52 -5.12
CA ASP A 66 -52.41 3.31 -5.95
C ASP A 66 -52.54 1.94 -6.62
N LEU A 67 -53.02 0.97 -5.84
CA LEU A 67 -54.00 -0.02 -6.30
C LEU A 67 -54.93 -0.36 -5.11
N SER A 68 -56.09 0.29 -5.08
CA SER A 68 -57.30 -0.07 -4.33
C SER A 68 -58.48 -0.03 -5.28
#